data_AF-A0A2V9PGJ6-F1
#
_entry.id   AF-A0A2V9PGJ6-F1
#
_cell.length_a   1.000
_cell.length_b   1.000
_cell.length_c   1.000
_cell.angle_alpha   90.00
_cell.angle_beta   90.00
_cell.angle_gamma   90.00
#
_symmetry.space_group_name_H-M   'P 1'
#
loop_
_entity.id
_entity.type
_entity.pdbx_description
1 polymer ?
#
loop_
_entity_poly.entity_id
_entity_poly.type
_entity_poly.pdbx_seq_one_letter_code
_entity_poly.pdbx_strand_id
1 'polypeptide(L)'
;MDGNTSDRTTLRGFLEQIEKTYGKAKRMWVMDRGIPSEEILQEMRDPAREIFYLVGTPKGKIQQCEKKWLDLPWQKVREWVEVKLFEQDGELYVSLL
;
A
#
# COMPACT_ATOMS: atom_id res chain seq x y z
N MET A 1 8.00 9.77 26.44
CA MET A 1 7.90 9.27 25.06
C MET A 1 6.92 8.12 25.11
N ASP A 2 5.64 8.39 24.81
CA ASP A 2 4.59 7.37 24.87
C ASP A 2 4.64 6.49 23.61
N GLY A 3 5.29 5.34 23.77
CA GLY A 3 5.49 4.33 22.72
C GLY A 3 4.27 3.47 22.41
N ASN A 4 3.05 4.00 22.60
CA ASN A 4 1.83 3.26 22.25
C ASN A 4 0.73 4.20 21.74
N THR A 5 1.09 5.03 20.76
CA THR A 5 0.12 5.81 20.00
C THR A 5 -0.22 5.00 18.77
N SER A 6 -1.51 4.69 18.55
CA SER A 6 -1.99 3.95 17.37
C SER A 6 -1.30 4.48 16.10
N ASP A 7 -0.51 3.65 15.41
CA ASP A 7 0.33 4.06 14.28
C ASP A 7 -0.46 4.81 13.18
N ARG A 8 -1.78 4.58 13.09
CA ARG A 8 -2.70 5.33 12.22
C ARG A 8 -2.69 6.84 12.45
N THR A 9 -2.54 7.31 13.69
CA THR A 9 -2.62 8.74 14.01
C THR A 9 -1.28 9.45 13.86
N THR A 10 -0.17 8.70 13.90
CA THR A 10 1.19 9.24 13.83
C THR A 10 1.80 9.14 12.43
N LEU A 11 1.26 8.28 11.55
CA LEU A 11 1.78 8.06 10.20
C LEU A 11 1.95 9.36 9.41
N ARG A 12 0.98 10.30 9.43
CA ARG A 12 1.12 11.58 8.73
C ARG A 12 2.35 12.37 9.20
N GLY A 13 2.54 12.47 10.51
CA GLY A 13 3.70 13.14 11.10
C GLY A 13 5.02 12.45 10.75
N PHE A 14 5.02 11.11 10.67
CA PHE A 14 6.17 10.34 10.21
C PHE A 14 6.50 10.62 8.74
N LEU A 15 5.51 10.64 7.85
CA LEU A 15 5.70 10.99 6.43
C LEU A 15 6.35 12.37 6.31
N GLU A 16 5.81 13.37 7.00
CA GLU A 16 6.33 14.75 6.99
C GLU A 16 7.74 14.86 7.57
N GLN A 17 8.02 14.19 8.69
CA GLN A 17 9.34 14.23 9.33
C GLN A 17 10.41 13.58 8.46
N ILE A 18 10.10 12.44 7.85
CA ILE A 18 11.00 11.71 6.97
C ILE A 18 11.25 12.51 5.67
N GLU A 19 10.22 13.16 5.13
CA GLU A 19 10.36 14.06 3.99
C GLU A 19 11.23 15.28 4.33
N LYS A 20 11.02 15.92 5.49
CA LYS A 20 11.83 17.06 5.92
C LYS A 20 13.30 16.70 6.14
N THR A 21 13.55 15.51 6.68
CA THR A 21 14.91 15.07 7.05
C THR A 21 15.73 14.64 5.84
N TYR A 22 15.08 14.01 4.85
CA TYR A 22 15.79 13.30 3.78
C TYR A 22 15.31 13.67 2.35
N GLY A 23 14.32 14.57 2.22
CA GLY A 23 13.74 14.97 0.95
C GLY A 23 12.72 13.99 0.36
N LYS A 24 12.24 14.31 -0.85
CA LYS A 24 11.15 13.61 -1.58
C LYS A 24 11.62 12.52 -2.56
N ALA A 25 12.93 12.25 -2.66
CA ALA A 25 13.44 11.47 -3.79
C ALA A 25 12.97 9.99 -3.78
N LYS A 26 12.09 9.63 -4.74
CA LYS A 26 11.71 8.27 -5.17
C LYS A 26 11.56 7.25 -4.04
N ARG A 27 10.69 7.54 -3.07
CA ARG A 27 10.49 6.69 -1.90
C ARG A 27 9.36 5.69 -2.11
N MET A 28 9.61 4.45 -1.69
CA MET A 28 8.60 3.41 -1.57
C MET A 28 8.31 3.15 -0.09
N TRP A 29 7.07 3.37 0.31
CA TRP A 29 6.59 3.09 1.67
C TRP A 29 6.02 1.68 1.72
N VAL A 30 6.56 0.83 2.58
CA VAL A 30 6.00 -0.52 2.82
C VAL A 30 5.34 -0.50 4.18
N MET A 31 4.04 -0.77 4.22
CA MET A 31 3.25 -0.70 5.45
C MET A 31 2.33 -1.91 5.59
N ASP A 32 2.14 -2.36 6.82
CA ASP A 32 1.22 -3.44 7.12
C ASP A 32 -0.24 -3.00 6.98
N ARG A 33 -1.11 -4.00 6.82
CA ARG A 33 -2.56 -3.82 6.77
C ARG A 33 -3.06 -3.16 8.05
N GLY A 34 -3.77 -2.05 7.90
CA GLY A 34 -4.40 -1.33 9.02
C GLY A 34 -3.53 -0.22 9.60
N ILE A 35 -2.26 -0.10 9.19
CA ILE A 35 -1.39 1.03 9.52
C ILE A 35 -1.87 2.32 8.81
N PRO A 36 -2.01 2.37 7.48
CA PRO A 36 -2.60 3.54 6.84
C PRO A 36 -4.14 3.49 6.94
N SER A 37 -4.74 4.65 7.22
CA SER A 37 -6.17 4.88 6.97
C SER A 37 -6.41 5.15 5.48
N GLU A 38 -7.64 4.97 5.00
CA GLU A 38 -7.99 5.32 3.61
C GLU A 38 -7.79 6.83 3.35
N GLU A 39 -8.01 7.68 4.36
CA GLU A 39 -7.72 9.12 4.30
C GLU A 39 -6.23 9.40 4.03
N ILE A 40 -5.34 8.69 4.73
CA ILE A 40 -3.89 8.82 4.51
C ILE A 40 -3.51 8.26 3.13
N LEU A 41 -4.10 7.14 2.70
CA LEU A 41 -3.85 6.61 1.36
C LEU A 41 -4.29 7.61 0.28
N GLN A 42 -5.43 8.29 0.45
CA GLN A 42 -5.87 9.35 -0.46
C GLN A 42 -4.85 10.49 -0.54
N GLU A 43 -4.29 10.93 0.58
CA GLU A 43 -3.20 11.92 0.58
C GLU A 43 -1.95 11.41 -0.13
N MET A 44 -1.59 10.15 0.07
CA MET A 44 -0.42 9.54 -0.57
C MET A 44 -0.60 9.36 -2.08
N ARG A 45 -1.83 9.24 -2.56
CA ARG A 45 -2.17 9.15 -4.00
C ARG A 45 -2.09 10.51 -4.71
N ASP A 46 -1.91 11.62 -3.99
CA ASP A 46 -1.72 12.94 -4.60
C ASP A 46 -0.48 12.93 -5.53
N PRO A 47 -0.65 13.12 -6.85
CA PRO A 47 0.46 13.13 -7.79
C PRO A 47 1.54 14.18 -7.45
N ALA A 48 1.18 15.27 -6.77
CA ALA A 48 2.10 16.32 -6.37
C ALA A 48 3.11 15.87 -5.29
N ARG A 49 2.86 14.73 -4.62
CA ARG A 49 3.74 14.21 -3.57
C ARG A 49 4.78 13.20 -4.08
N GLU A 50 4.59 12.63 -5.28
CA GLU A 50 5.46 11.60 -5.86
C GLU A 50 5.75 10.42 -4.89
N ILE A 51 4.73 10.00 -4.13
CA ILE A 51 4.84 8.91 -3.15
C ILE A 51 4.48 7.58 -3.79
N PHE A 52 5.33 6.57 -3.61
CA PHE A 52 5.01 5.18 -3.94
C PHE A 52 4.76 4.39 -2.66
N TYR A 53 3.80 3.46 -2.65
CA TYR A 53 3.53 2.64 -1.48
C TYR A 53 3.13 1.19 -1.83
N LEU A 54 3.38 0.30 -0.88
CA LEU A 54 2.92 -1.08 -0.85
C LEU A 54 2.27 -1.32 0.51
N VAL A 55 0.99 -1.71 0.49
CA VAL A 55 0.18 -1.88 1.70
C VAL A 55 -0.52 -3.22 1.67
N GLY A 56 -0.49 -3.94 2.80
CA GLY A 56 -1.28 -5.17 2.94
C GLY A 56 -2.78 -4.89 2.79
N THR A 57 -3.44 -5.60 1.86
CA THR A 57 -4.86 -5.38 1.57
C THR A 57 -5.76 -5.72 2.77
N PRO A 58 -6.65 -4.82 3.22
CA PRO A 58 -7.65 -5.10 4.25
C PRO A 58 -8.52 -6.32 3.92
N LYS A 59 -8.82 -7.18 4.92
CA LYS A 59 -9.66 -8.39 4.73
C LYS A 59 -11.01 -8.09 4.05
N GLY A 60 -11.62 -6.95 4.34
CA GLY A 60 -12.85 -6.51 3.68
C GLY A 60 -12.67 -6.24 2.18
N LYS A 61 -11.59 -5.58 1.77
CA LYS A 61 -11.26 -5.38 0.34
C LYS A 61 -10.90 -6.69 -0.35
N ILE A 62 -10.24 -7.61 0.35
CA ILE A 62 -9.95 -8.96 -0.16
C ILE A 62 -11.26 -9.64 -0.57
N GLN A 63 -12.26 -9.72 0.32
CA GLN A 63 -13.54 -10.40 0.02
C GLN A 63 -14.29 -9.77 -1.16
N GLN A 64 -14.17 -8.45 -1.36
CA GLN A 64 -14.78 -7.76 -2.50
C GLN A 64 -14.06 -8.09 -3.82
N CYS A 65 -12.74 -8.28 -3.78
CA CYS A 65 -11.93 -8.60 -4.94
C CYS A 65 -11.79 -10.11 -5.16
N GLU A 66 -12.17 -10.93 -4.18
CA GLU A 66 -11.92 -12.37 -4.14
C GLU A 66 -12.60 -13.13 -5.28
N LYS A 67 -13.70 -12.63 -5.81
CA LYS A 67 -14.31 -13.25 -7.01
C LYS A 67 -13.54 -12.89 -8.28
N LYS A 68 -13.05 -11.66 -8.37
CA LYS A 68 -12.39 -11.13 -9.59
C LYS A 68 -11.03 -11.77 -9.82
N TRP A 69 -10.25 -12.00 -8.75
CA TRP A 69 -8.90 -12.54 -8.88
C TRP A 69 -8.84 -14.06 -9.18
N LEU A 70 -9.92 -14.81 -8.94
CA LEU A 70 -9.91 -16.28 -9.06
C LEU A 70 -9.86 -16.64 -10.53
N ASP A 71 -10.51 -15.83 -11.37
CA ASP A 71 -10.58 -15.98 -12.81
C ASP A 71 -9.35 -15.41 -13.54
N LEU A 72 -8.45 -14.71 -12.85
CA LEU A 72 -7.25 -14.14 -13.46
C LEU A 72 -6.15 -15.17 -13.68
N PRO A 73 -5.42 -15.10 -14.80
CA PRO A 73 -4.29 -15.98 -15.06
C PRO A 73 -3.14 -15.67 -14.12
N TRP A 74 -2.39 -16.72 -13.77
CA TRP A 74 -1.10 -16.58 -13.11
C TRP A 74 -0.07 -15.96 -14.04
N GLN A 75 0.74 -15.05 -13.50
CA GLN A 75 1.84 -14.40 -14.20
C GLN A 75 3.15 -14.71 -13.50
N LYS A 76 4.09 -15.30 -14.23
CA LYS A 76 5.44 -15.57 -13.72
C LYS A 76 6.27 -14.29 -13.74
N VAL A 77 6.61 -13.77 -12.56
CA VAL A 77 7.42 -12.54 -12.40
C VAL A 77 8.88 -12.84 -12.10
N ARG A 78 9.17 -14.01 -11.53
CA ARG A 78 10.53 -14.58 -11.36
C ARG A 78 10.48 -16.10 -11.44
N GLU A 79 11.64 -16.74 -11.50
CA GLU A 79 11.77 -18.19 -11.67
C GLU A 79 10.85 -19.03 -10.75
N TRP A 80 10.68 -18.57 -9.52
CA TRP A 80 9.91 -19.25 -8.45
C TRP A 80 8.76 -18.40 -7.90
N VAL A 81 8.36 -17.34 -8.61
CA VAL A 81 7.33 -16.40 -8.14
C VAL A 81 6.30 -16.19 -9.23
N GLU A 82 5.09 -16.64 -8.94
CA GLU A 82 3.89 -16.41 -9.74
C GLU A 82 2.92 -15.54 -8.96
N VAL A 83 2.33 -14.56 -9.64
CA VAL A 83 1.37 -13.63 -9.04
C VAL A 83 0.11 -13.56 -9.88
N LYS A 84 -0.99 -13.19 -9.25
CA LYS A 84 -2.14 -12.63 -9.96
C LYS A 84 -2.11 -11.12 -9.82
N LEU A 85 -2.24 -10.43 -10.95
CA LEU A 85 -2.25 -8.97 -11.03
C LEU A 85 -3.65 -8.50 -11.39
N PHE A 86 -4.16 -7.54 -10.63
CA PHE A 86 -5.49 -6.97 -10.84
C PHE A 86 -5.47 -5.48 -10.58
N GLU A 87 -5.97 -4.68 -11.53
CA GLU A 87 -6.11 -3.24 -11.37
C GLU A 87 -7.54 -2.88 -11.01
N GLN A 88 -7.70 -2.09 -9.94
CA GLN A 88 -8.98 -1.55 -9.52
C GLN A 88 -8.78 -0.23 -8.76
N ASP A 89 -9.67 0.73 -9.01
CA ASP A 89 -9.69 2.03 -8.32
C ASP A 89 -8.34 2.79 -8.40
N GLY A 90 -7.62 2.61 -9.52
CA GLY A 90 -6.30 3.21 -9.75
C GLY A 90 -5.15 2.55 -8.99
N GLU A 91 -5.40 1.41 -8.34
CA GLU A 91 -4.39 0.63 -7.60
C GLU A 91 -4.14 -0.71 -8.28
N LEU A 92 -2.89 -1.18 -8.22
CA LEU A 92 -2.50 -2.53 -8.63
C LEU A 92 -2.48 -3.44 -7.40
N TYR A 93 -3.32 -4.46 -7.42
CA TYR A 93 -3.34 -5.53 -6.45
C TYR A 93 -2.46 -6.67 -6.93
N VAL A 94 -1.59 -7.14 -6.03
CA VAL A 94 -0.68 -8.26 -6.27
C VAL A 94 -1.02 -9.36 -5.29
N SER A 95 -1.46 -10.51 -5.80
CA SER A 95 -1.76 -11.69 -4.99
C SER A 95 -0.70 -12.77 -5.24
N LEU A 96 -0.13 -13.27 -4.14
CA LEU A 96 0.71 -14.45 -4.06
C LEU A 96 -0.12 -15.49 -3.29
N LEU A 97 -0.34 -16.68 -3.86
CA LEU A 97 -0.82 -17.85 -3.12
C LEU A 97 0.36 -18.74 -2.74
#